data_AF-A0A7C5DXK9-F1
#
_entry.id   AF-A0A7C5DXK9-F1
#
_cell.length_a   1.000
_cell.length_b   1.000
_cell.length_c   1.000
_cell.angle_alpha   90.00
_cell.angle_beta   90.00
_cell.angle_gamma   90.00
#
_symmetry.space_group_name_H-M   'P 1'
#
loop_
_entity.id
_entity.type
_entity.pdbx_description
1 polymer ?
#
loop_
_entity_poly.entity_id
_entity_poly.type
_entity_poly.pdbx_seq_one_letter_code
_entity_poly.pdbx_strand_id
1 'polypeptide(L)'
;SYLAHIPTLEPSEPQECLDFVKYGFELSEKFKIPVMLRGTTRVSHQSAQVRLSEIKKGQNRAFEINPQRFVTMPPGVLRMKKELFEKLAKIKKTAEKSPLNKVYNLKALKKEKIGIVASGVSFLYVMEALKDLGLSLPVLKLGFFYPLPEEKIKGFIKGLKKVLVVEELEPYLEKEIKILAKEANPRLEVLGKELLPEIGELKPETVILAIAKLAKKKTGFDFSAHLLKFNKVKFLKRLPQLCTAKIAPPGCPYWSVFSALKKAIHGKNVVIGGDIGCYMIGALPPHNLYNYMYCMGSSLGIAHGLKKAGKEKVIALIGDSTFFHAGIPALVNAVFNKSNPLIIIMNNEITAMTGHQPHPGMGRNGMGEGTAPVKIEEIVSACGVKNLKIIDPHRIKEMTQTIKEYLEKKEVSVIIARRMCALLANRLKKK
;
A
#
# COMPACT_ATOMS: atom_id res chain seq x y z
N SER A 1 4.15 7.53 -9.26
CA SER A 1 4.65 8.92 -9.16
C SER A 1 5.05 9.48 -10.53
N TYR A 2 5.99 8.84 -11.23
CA TYR A 2 6.51 9.29 -12.54
C TYR A 2 5.42 9.49 -13.60
N LEU A 3 4.60 8.46 -13.89
CA LEU A 3 3.52 8.54 -14.88
C LEU A 3 2.49 9.63 -14.56
N ALA A 4 2.15 9.77 -13.28
CA ALA A 4 1.21 10.77 -12.78
C ALA A 4 1.84 12.16 -12.60
N HIS A 5 3.16 12.31 -12.77
CA HIS A 5 3.90 13.56 -12.56
C HIS A 5 3.72 14.15 -11.15
N ILE A 6 3.62 13.28 -10.14
CA ILE A 6 3.39 13.67 -8.73
C ILE A 6 4.72 13.63 -7.97
N PRO A 7 5.25 14.78 -7.48
CA PRO A 7 6.40 14.81 -6.60
C PRO A 7 6.24 13.84 -5.43
N THR A 8 7.28 13.06 -5.15
CA THR A 8 7.24 11.97 -4.18
C THR A 8 8.41 12.07 -3.22
N LEU A 9 8.08 12.10 -1.93
CA LEU A 9 9.02 12.08 -0.82
C LEU A 9 9.00 10.70 -0.17
N GLU A 10 10.17 10.21 0.25
CA GLU A 10 10.33 8.86 0.79
C GLU A 10 11.09 8.87 2.12
N PRO A 11 10.37 8.85 3.26
CA PRO A 11 10.98 8.83 4.58
C PRO A 11 11.58 7.46 4.90
N SER A 12 12.64 7.46 5.71
CA SER A 12 13.32 6.25 6.17
C SER A 12 12.92 5.77 7.56
N GLU A 13 12.29 6.64 8.36
CA GLU A 13 11.96 6.39 9.77
C GLU A 13 10.72 7.18 10.22
N PRO A 14 10.09 6.84 11.37
CA PRO A 14 8.89 7.53 11.86
C PRO A 14 9.04 9.05 12.04
N GLN A 15 10.21 9.54 12.49
CA GLN A 15 10.46 10.98 12.60
C GLN A 15 10.42 11.66 11.23
N GLU A 16 11.05 11.06 10.22
CA GLU A 16 10.99 11.59 8.86
C GLU A 16 9.59 11.52 8.25
N CYS A 17 8.76 10.55 8.63
CA CYS A 17 7.35 10.57 8.22
C CYS A 17 6.67 11.86 8.71
N LEU A 18 6.87 12.24 9.97
CA LEU A 18 6.32 13.49 10.51
C LEU A 18 6.87 14.71 9.77
N ASP A 19 8.18 14.77 9.56
CA ASP A 19 8.83 15.96 8.99
C ASP A 19 8.61 16.10 7.48
N PHE A 20 8.57 14.98 6.74
CA PHE A 20 8.34 14.99 5.29
C PHE A 20 6.88 15.30 4.97
N VAL A 21 5.91 14.97 5.85
CA VAL A 21 4.52 15.43 5.70
C VAL A 21 4.46 16.95 5.77
N LYS A 22 5.10 17.57 6.76
CA LYS A 22 5.16 19.04 6.88
C LYS A 22 5.77 19.67 5.63
N TYR A 23 6.94 19.15 5.21
CA TYR A 23 7.61 19.62 3.99
C TYR A 23 6.77 19.38 2.73
N GLY A 24 6.02 18.27 2.67
CA GLY A 24 5.11 17.95 1.57
C GLY A 24 3.96 18.97 1.45
N PHE A 25 3.40 19.44 2.56
CA PHE A 25 2.44 20.55 2.56
C PHE A 25 3.07 21.84 2.04
N GLU A 26 4.25 22.22 2.54
CA GLU A 26 4.96 23.42 2.07
C GLU A 26 5.25 23.37 0.55
N LEU A 27 5.68 22.20 0.06
CA LEU A 27 5.93 21.97 -1.37
C LEU A 27 4.63 22.04 -2.19
N SER A 28 3.56 21.42 -1.70
CA SER A 28 2.24 21.43 -2.33
C SER A 28 1.66 22.83 -2.45
N GLU A 29 1.71 23.61 -1.37
CA GLU A 29 1.22 24.99 -1.34
C GLU A 29 2.03 25.90 -2.27
N LYS A 30 3.36 25.78 -2.24
CA LYS A 30 4.26 26.58 -3.07
C LYS A 30 4.07 26.35 -4.56
N PHE A 31 3.92 25.09 -4.98
CA PHE A 31 3.87 24.72 -6.40
C PHE A 31 2.46 24.42 -6.92
N LYS A 32 1.44 24.45 -6.04
CA LYS A 32 0.04 24.14 -6.35
C LYS A 32 -0.06 22.79 -7.08
N ILE A 33 0.50 21.74 -6.48
CA ILE A 33 0.57 20.38 -7.02
C ILE A 33 0.45 19.36 -5.86
N PRO A 34 -0.26 18.24 -6.01
CA PRO A 34 -0.25 17.20 -4.98
C PRO A 34 1.16 16.65 -4.77
N VAL A 35 1.46 16.25 -3.55
CA VAL A 35 2.72 15.59 -3.17
C VAL A 35 2.40 14.24 -2.55
N MET A 36 3.13 13.21 -2.95
CA MET A 36 3.00 11.86 -2.44
C MET A 36 4.07 11.60 -1.37
N LEU A 37 3.66 11.03 -0.24
CA LEU A 37 4.57 10.44 0.72
C LEU A 37 4.57 8.92 0.52
N ARG A 38 5.69 8.36 0.06
CA ARG A 38 5.83 6.91 -0.17
C ARG A 38 6.39 6.25 1.09
N GLY A 39 5.56 5.50 1.80
CA GLY A 39 6.01 4.59 2.86
C GLY A 39 6.47 3.25 2.28
N THR A 40 7.50 2.65 2.88
CA THR A 40 7.84 1.23 2.68
C THR A 40 7.23 0.42 3.81
N THR A 41 7.04 -0.90 3.62
CA THR A 41 6.41 -1.78 4.62
C THR A 41 7.05 -1.62 5.99
N ARG A 42 8.39 -1.59 6.08
CA ARG A 42 9.08 -1.48 7.36
C ARG A 42 8.86 -0.13 8.04
N VAL A 43 8.87 0.98 7.30
CA VAL A 43 8.56 2.30 7.84
C VAL A 43 7.12 2.35 8.36
N SER A 44 6.17 1.80 7.61
CA SER A 44 4.75 1.77 7.99
C SER A 44 4.43 0.87 9.19
N HIS A 45 5.28 -0.11 9.48
CA HIS A 45 5.10 -1.07 10.59
C HIS A 45 6.01 -0.79 11.80
N GLN A 46 6.74 0.33 11.80
CA GLN A 46 7.58 0.76 12.92
C GLN A 46 6.83 1.72 13.85
N SER A 47 7.32 1.83 15.07
CA SER A 47 6.87 2.83 16.04
C SER A 47 8.08 3.34 16.81
N ALA A 48 8.16 4.65 16.99
CA ALA A 48 9.23 5.32 17.72
C ALA A 48 8.67 6.58 18.39
N GLN A 49 9.37 7.07 19.41
CA GLN A 49 9.11 8.41 19.93
C GLN A 49 9.53 9.44 18.88
N VAL A 50 8.66 10.41 18.62
CA VAL A 50 8.91 11.50 17.69
C VAL A 50 8.98 12.83 18.44
N ARG A 51 9.86 13.71 17.98
CA ARG A 51 9.98 15.07 18.49
C ARG A 51 8.96 15.94 17.75
N LEU A 52 7.98 16.42 18.50
CA LEU A 52 7.01 17.37 18.00
C LEU A 52 7.65 18.77 17.93
N SER A 53 7.33 19.49 16.87
CA SER A 53 7.60 20.91 16.74
C SER A 53 6.31 21.67 16.97
N GLU A 54 6.40 23.00 17.13
CA GLU A 54 5.22 23.85 17.13
C GLU A 54 4.37 23.62 15.87
N ILE A 55 3.06 23.50 16.06
CA ILE A 55 2.10 23.35 14.97
C ILE A 55 1.87 24.71 14.34
N LYS A 56 2.38 24.91 13.12
CA LYS A 56 2.03 26.08 12.33
C LYS A 56 0.59 25.93 11.83
N LYS A 57 -0.31 26.79 12.31
CA LYS A 57 -1.67 26.85 11.78
C LYS A 57 -1.62 27.35 10.33
N GLY A 58 -2.19 26.58 9.42
CA GLY A 58 -2.38 27.00 8.03
C GLY A 58 -3.37 28.17 7.94
N GLN A 59 -3.32 28.89 6.83
CA GLN A 59 -4.35 29.89 6.51
C GLN A 59 -5.56 29.18 5.91
N ASN A 60 -6.74 29.37 6.49
CA ASN A 60 -7.98 29.00 5.82
C ASN A 60 -8.12 29.88 4.57
N ARG A 61 -8.01 29.27 3.39
CA ARG A 61 -8.24 29.94 2.10
C ARG A 61 -9.53 29.44 1.51
N ALA A 62 -10.38 30.37 1.08
CA ALA A 62 -11.57 30.04 0.31
C ALA A 62 -11.17 29.38 -1.02
N PHE A 63 -12.06 28.54 -1.56
CA PHE A 63 -11.87 28.00 -2.91
C PHE A 63 -11.92 29.15 -3.92
N GLU A 64 -10.81 29.36 -4.63
CA GLU A 64 -10.73 30.32 -5.73
C GLU A 64 -11.38 29.73 -6.98
N ILE A 65 -12.49 30.31 -7.44
CA ILE A 65 -13.15 29.88 -8.68
C ILE A 65 -12.24 30.18 -9.86
N ASN A 66 -11.60 29.13 -10.38
CA ASN A 66 -10.67 29.23 -11.50
C ASN A 66 -10.82 28.03 -12.45
N PRO A 67 -11.79 28.05 -13.38
CA PRO A 67 -12.03 26.94 -14.30
C PRO A 67 -10.79 26.60 -15.14
N GLN A 68 -9.98 27.60 -15.49
CA GLN A 68 -8.73 27.42 -16.24
C GLN A 68 -7.67 26.60 -15.49
N ARG A 69 -7.81 26.46 -14.17
CA ARG A 69 -6.96 25.63 -13.31
C ARG A 69 -7.55 24.25 -13.04
N PHE A 70 -8.87 24.13 -12.92
CA PHE A 70 -9.53 22.92 -12.40
C PHE A 70 -10.28 22.11 -13.46
N VAL A 71 -10.62 22.70 -14.61
CA VAL A 71 -11.34 22.03 -15.70
C VAL A 71 -10.34 21.55 -16.75
N THR A 72 -10.09 20.25 -16.79
CA THR A 72 -9.12 19.62 -17.69
C THR A 72 -9.80 19.22 -18.99
N MET A 73 -10.04 20.20 -19.88
CA MET A 73 -10.71 20.01 -21.18
C MET A 73 -9.85 20.48 -22.36
N PRO A 74 -9.94 19.82 -23.54
CA PRO A 74 -9.31 20.33 -24.76
C PRO A 74 -9.82 21.73 -25.14
N PRO A 75 -8.96 22.65 -25.64
CA PRO A 75 -7.52 22.50 -25.85
C PRO A 75 -6.66 22.81 -24.59
N GLY A 76 -7.27 23.28 -23.50
CA GLY A 76 -6.60 23.71 -22.26
C GLY A 76 -5.67 22.68 -21.63
N VAL A 77 -5.91 21.38 -21.86
CA VAL A 77 -5.03 20.28 -21.40
C VAL A 77 -3.57 20.44 -21.83
N LEU A 78 -3.31 21.00 -23.01
CA LEU A 78 -1.94 21.21 -23.50
C LEU A 78 -1.21 22.29 -22.70
N ARG A 79 -1.90 23.41 -22.42
CA ARG A 79 -1.38 24.48 -21.55
C ARG A 79 -1.13 23.95 -20.14
N MET A 80 -2.12 23.25 -19.56
CA MET A 80 -1.99 22.66 -18.22
C MET A 80 -0.82 21.66 -18.14
N LYS A 81 -0.58 20.89 -19.21
CA LYS A 81 0.56 19.97 -19.28
C LYS A 81 1.89 20.71 -19.32
N LYS A 82 1.98 21.80 -20.09
CA LYS A 82 3.17 22.68 -20.09
C LYS A 82 3.42 23.28 -18.70
N GLU A 83 2.39 23.84 -18.06
CA GLU A 83 2.49 24.37 -16.69
C GLU A 83 2.96 23.31 -15.68
N LEU A 84 2.47 22.06 -15.82
CA LEU A 84 2.91 20.94 -14.99
C LEU A 84 4.40 20.64 -15.16
N PHE A 85 4.92 20.65 -16.38
CA PHE A 85 6.35 20.46 -16.64
C PHE A 85 7.20 21.61 -16.10
N GLU A 86 6.73 22.85 -16.23
CA GLU A 86 7.39 24.02 -15.63
C GLU A 86 7.45 23.93 -14.10
N LYS A 87 6.36 23.47 -13.47
CA LYS A 87 6.32 23.19 -12.02
C LYS A 87 7.33 22.12 -11.65
N LEU A 88 7.35 20.99 -12.36
CA LEU A 88 8.30 19.90 -12.10
C LEU A 88 9.76 20.36 -12.23
N ALA A 89 10.09 21.18 -13.23
CA ALA A 89 11.43 21.75 -13.38
C ALA A 89 11.82 22.62 -12.17
N LYS A 90 10.90 23.42 -11.63
CA LYS A 90 11.13 24.23 -10.42
C LYS A 90 11.24 23.35 -9.15
N ILE A 91 10.47 22.28 -9.07
CA ILE A 91 10.53 21.31 -7.97
C ILE A 91 11.85 20.55 -8.00
N LYS A 92 12.34 20.14 -9.19
CA LYS A 92 13.67 19.54 -9.36
C LYS A 92 14.76 20.46 -8.81
N LYS A 93 14.75 21.76 -9.16
CA LYS A 93 15.67 22.76 -8.57
C LYS A 93 15.55 22.86 -7.04
N THR A 94 14.36 22.65 -6.50
CA THR A 94 14.13 22.61 -5.04
C THR A 94 14.73 21.34 -4.43
N ALA A 95 14.56 20.19 -5.08
CA ALA A 95 15.13 18.91 -4.67
C ALA A 95 16.67 18.96 -4.62
N GLU A 96 17.33 19.63 -5.58
CA GLU A 96 18.80 19.82 -5.57
C GLU A 96 19.30 20.48 -4.28
N LYS A 97 18.57 21.48 -3.79
CA LYS A 97 18.94 22.25 -2.59
C LYS A 97 18.31 21.73 -1.31
N SER A 98 17.44 20.73 -1.42
CA SER A 98 16.65 20.25 -0.29
C SER A 98 17.54 19.58 0.77
N PRO A 99 17.32 19.86 2.07
CA PRO A 99 18.01 19.18 3.15
C PRO A 99 17.64 17.69 3.25
N LEU A 100 16.55 17.28 2.58
CA LEU A 100 16.12 15.89 2.54
C LEU A 100 17.07 14.99 1.73
N ASN A 101 17.86 15.59 0.83
CA ASN A 101 18.87 14.88 0.05
C ASN A 101 20.26 15.19 0.63
N LYS A 102 20.87 14.23 1.32
CA LYS A 102 22.06 14.47 2.16
C LYS A 102 23.17 13.47 1.87
N VAL A 103 24.40 13.98 1.77
CA VAL A 103 25.61 13.15 1.71
C VAL A 103 26.17 12.97 3.12
N TYR A 104 26.32 11.72 3.54
CA TYR A 104 26.98 11.29 4.76
C TYR A 104 28.42 10.86 4.45
N ASN A 105 29.31 10.98 5.44
CA ASN A 105 30.74 10.68 5.32
C ASN A 105 31.42 11.43 4.15
N LEU A 106 31.07 12.70 3.93
CA LEU A 106 31.57 13.50 2.80
C LEU A 106 33.09 13.55 2.69
N LYS A 107 33.82 13.52 3.82
CA LYS A 107 35.29 13.48 3.82
C LYS A 107 35.84 12.23 3.16
N ALA A 108 35.14 11.10 3.27
CA ALA A 108 35.50 9.85 2.63
C ALA A 108 35.33 9.90 1.11
N LEU A 109 34.43 10.72 0.59
CA LEU A 109 34.23 10.88 -0.86
C LEU A 109 35.50 11.34 -1.60
N LYS A 110 36.42 12.03 -0.90
CA LYS A 110 37.71 12.44 -1.47
C LYS A 110 38.75 11.31 -1.50
N LYS A 111 38.60 10.30 -0.64
CA LYS A 111 39.57 9.21 -0.45
C LYS A 111 39.11 7.92 -1.10
N GLU A 112 37.86 7.55 -0.86
CA GLU A 112 37.24 6.33 -1.33
C GLU A 112 36.83 6.43 -2.80
N LYS A 113 36.94 5.32 -3.52
CA LYS A 113 36.45 5.17 -4.89
C LYS A 113 35.14 4.38 -4.98
N ILE A 114 34.52 4.13 -3.84
CA ILE A 114 33.27 3.41 -3.69
C ILE A 114 32.29 4.33 -2.95
N GLY A 115 31.05 4.39 -3.42
CA GLY A 115 29.98 5.10 -2.73
C GLY A 115 28.68 4.32 -2.73
N ILE A 116 27.72 4.78 -1.93
CA ILE A 116 26.40 4.15 -1.80
C ILE A 116 25.31 5.20 -2.00
N VAL A 117 24.26 4.87 -2.74
CA VAL A 117 23.04 5.69 -2.86
C VAL A 117 21.86 4.90 -2.30
N ALA A 118 21.05 5.51 -1.44
CA ALA A 118 19.91 4.84 -0.82
C ALA A 118 18.73 5.80 -0.58
N SER A 119 17.50 5.26 -0.60
CA SER A 119 16.27 5.95 -0.21
C SER A 119 15.47 5.14 0.82
N GLY A 120 14.57 5.80 1.54
CA GLY A 120 13.68 5.13 2.49
C GLY A 120 14.43 4.30 3.52
N VAL A 121 13.83 3.20 3.96
CA VAL A 121 14.40 2.33 5.01
C VAL A 121 15.76 1.75 4.66
N SER A 122 16.05 1.57 3.36
CA SER A 122 17.34 1.05 2.88
C SER A 122 18.53 1.89 3.35
N PHE A 123 18.32 3.19 3.54
CA PHE A 123 19.34 4.07 4.12
C PHE A 123 19.77 3.60 5.53
N LEU A 124 18.82 3.21 6.39
CA LEU A 124 19.14 2.75 7.75
C LEU A 124 19.94 1.45 7.71
N TYR A 125 19.58 0.52 6.82
CA TYR A 125 20.32 -0.74 6.64
C TYR A 125 21.75 -0.49 6.18
N VAL A 126 21.96 0.47 5.28
CA VAL A 126 23.31 0.87 4.84
C VAL A 126 24.12 1.43 6.00
N MET A 127 23.54 2.31 6.81
CA MET A 127 24.25 2.92 7.93
C MET A 127 24.64 1.90 9.00
N GLU A 128 23.74 0.95 9.31
CA GLU A 128 24.02 -0.18 10.20
C GLU A 128 25.13 -1.07 9.63
N ALA A 129 25.04 -1.43 8.35
CA ALA A 129 26.05 -2.25 7.69
C ALA A 129 27.44 -1.61 7.68
N LEU A 130 27.53 -0.30 7.44
CA LEU A 130 28.81 0.42 7.50
C LEU A 130 29.40 0.41 8.90
N LYS A 131 28.56 0.57 9.94
CA LYS A 131 28.99 0.49 11.34
C LYS A 131 29.52 -0.90 11.67
N ASP A 132 28.77 -1.95 11.34
CA ASP A 132 29.14 -3.35 11.63
C ASP A 132 30.41 -3.79 10.90
N LEU A 133 30.59 -3.31 9.67
CA LEU A 133 31.80 -3.57 8.90
C LEU A 133 32.96 -2.65 9.30
N GLY A 134 32.78 -1.67 10.18
CA GLY A 134 33.79 -0.66 10.50
C GLY A 134 34.30 0.05 9.23
N LEU A 135 33.38 0.47 8.36
CA LEU A 135 33.63 1.17 7.11
C LEU A 135 33.09 2.61 7.21
N SER A 136 33.76 3.54 6.53
CA SER A 136 33.35 4.94 6.48
C SER A 136 33.13 5.40 5.04
N LEU A 137 32.36 4.62 4.27
CA LEU A 137 32.07 4.94 2.86
C LEU A 137 31.12 6.15 2.75
N PRO A 138 31.25 6.97 1.68
CA PRO A 138 30.31 8.05 1.40
C PRO A 138 28.93 7.49 1.02
N VAL A 139 27.86 8.06 1.59
CA VAL A 139 26.47 7.64 1.35
C VAL A 139 25.62 8.84 0.95
N LEU A 140 24.98 8.79 -0.21
CA LEU A 140 23.95 9.76 -0.61
C LEU A 140 22.56 9.21 -0.24
N LYS A 141 21.93 9.83 0.76
CA LYS A 141 20.53 9.61 1.08
C LYS A 141 19.64 10.49 0.22
N LEU A 142 18.67 9.89 -0.46
CA LEU A 142 17.65 10.58 -1.23
C LEU A 142 16.32 10.59 -0.46
N GLY A 143 15.84 11.78 -0.12
CA GLY A 143 14.49 11.98 0.43
C GLY A 143 13.47 12.35 -0.64
N PHE A 144 13.91 12.94 -1.75
CA PHE A 144 13.11 13.06 -2.97
C PHE A 144 13.27 11.79 -3.81
N PHE A 145 12.19 11.00 -3.92
CA PHE A 145 12.13 9.87 -4.84
C PHE A 145 11.76 10.33 -6.26
N TYR A 146 10.95 11.39 -6.39
CA TYR A 146 10.65 12.01 -7.68
C TYR A 146 10.27 13.49 -7.50
N PRO A 147 10.76 14.43 -8.34
CA PRO A 147 11.89 14.28 -9.27
C PRO A 147 13.20 14.09 -8.50
N LEU A 148 14.18 13.42 -9.12
CA LEU A 148 15.50 13.20 -8.53
C LEU A 148 16.37 14.47 -8.57
N PRO A 149 17.24 14.69 -7.56
CA PRO A 149 18.25 15.74 -7.57
C PRO A 149 19.45 15.31 -8.44
N GLU A 150 19.26 15.34 -9.75
CA GLU A 150 20.23 14.86 -10.75
C GLU A 150 21.61 15.49 -10.60
N GLU A 151 21.72 16.79 -10.38
CA GLU A 151 23.03 17.46 -10.26
C GLU A 151 23.75 17.04 -8.98
N LYS A 152 23.03 16.87 -7.88
CA LYS A 152 23.58 16.31 -6.64
C LYS A 152 24.05 14.86 -6.83
N ILE A 153 23.28 14.04 -7.55
CA ILE A 153 23.66 12.65 -7.87
C ILE A 153 24.91 12.62 -8.75
N LYS A 154 24.93 13.40 -9.84
CA LYS A 154 26.09 13.53 -10.74
C LYS A 154 27.33 13.98 -9.99
N GLY A 155 27.21 14.99 -9.13
CA GLY A 155 28.29 15.47 -8.27
C GLY A 155 28.82 14.39 -7.31
N PHE A 156 27.93 13.58 -6.74
CA PHE A 156 28.29 12.47 -5.85
C PHE A 156 29.05 11.36 -6.60
N ILE A 157 28.60 10.98 -7.79
CA ILE A 157 29.18 9.85 -8.53
C ILE A 157 30.42 10.19 -9.37
N LYS A 158 30.68 11.49 -9.64
CA LYS A 158 31.73 11.97 -10.55
C LYS A 158 33.12 11.39 -10.26
N GLY A 159 33.48 11.23 -8.98
CA GLY A 159 34.81 10.77 -8.56
C GLY A 159 34.93 9.28 -8.23
N LEU A 160 33.82 8.53 -8.30
CA LEU A 160 33.73 7.14 -7.89
C LEU A 160 34.11 6.18 -9.02
N LYS A 161 34.63 5.00 -8.66
CA LYS A 161 34.80 3.85 -9.56
C LYS A 161 33.59 2.92 -9.51
N LYS A 162 33.02 2.74 -8.32
CA LYS A 162 31.82 1.92 -8.10
C LYS A 162 30.80 2.65 -7.25
N VAL A 163 29.52 2.44 -7.54
CA VAL A 163 28.42 2.88 -6.67
C VAL A 163 27.46 1.72 -6.46
N LEU A 164 27.05 1.48 -5.21
CA LEU A 164 25.99 0.55 -4.89
C LEU A 164 24.69 1.32 -4.64
N VAL A 165 23.64 0.98 -5.37
CA VAL A 165 22.31 1.53 -5.19
C VAL A 165 21.48 0.56 -4.35
N VAL A 166 21.04 1.02 -3.19
CA VAL A 166 20.28 0.22 -2.22
C VAL A 166 18.88 0.80 -2.11
N GLU A 167 17.94 0.18 -2.83
CA GLU A 167 16.53 0.56 -2.87
C GLU A 167 15.60 -0.65 -2.64
N GLU A 168 14.42 -0.39 -2.10
CA GLU A 168 13.37 -1.40 -1.89
C GLU A 168 12.65 -1.74 -3.21
N LEU A 169 12.34 -3.03 -3.41
CA LEU A 169 11.58 -3.57 -4.55
C LEU A 169 12.30 -3.45 -5.91
N GLU A 170 11.68 -2.89 -6.94
CA GLU A 170 12.25 -2.81 -8.29
C GLU A 170 13.37 -1.76 -8.42
N PRO A 171 14.32 -1.91 -9.36
CA PRO A 171 15.46 -1.01 -9.56
C PRO A 171 15.07 0.31 -10.25
N TYR A 172 14.35 1.21 -9.58
CA TYR A 172 14.05 2.53 -10.13
C TYR A 172 15.27 3.46 -10.05
N LEU A 173 15.80 3.69 -8.84
CA LEU A 173 16.96 4.55 -8.61
C LEU A 173 18.19 4.02 -9.32
N GLU A 174 18.40 2.71 -9.34
CA GLU A 174 19.52 2.09 -10.04
C GLU A 174 19.49 2.41 -11.54
N LYS A 175 18.32 2.32 -12.18
CA LYS A 175 18.14 2.66 -13.60
C LYS A 175 18.39 4.14 -13.86
N GLU A 176 17.84 5.02 -13.03
CA GLU A 176 18.03 6.46 -13.18
C GLU A 176 19.51 6.86 -12.97
N ILE A 177 20.18 6.29 -11.97
CA ILE A 177 21.60 6.56 -11.71
C ILE A 177 22.47 6.01 -12.85
N LYS A 178 22.15 4.86 -13.44
CA LYS A 178 22.82 4.35 -14.65
C LYS A 178 22.72 5.33 -15.83
N ILE A 179 21.57 5.97 -16.01
CA ILE A 179 21.38 7.00 -17.04
C ILE A 179 22.25 8.22 -16.74
N LEU A 180 22.18 8.77 -15.53
CA LEU A 180 22.95 9.94 -15.11
C LEU A 180 24.47 9.71 -15.15
N ALA A 181 24.90 8.47 -14.87
CA ALA A 181 26.30 8.08 -14.94
C ALA A 181 26.87 8.19 -16.36
N LYS A 182 26.08 7.93 -17.42
CA LYS A 182 26.54 8.08 -18.81
C LYS A 182 26.99 9.51 -19.14
N GLU A 183 26.41 10.50 -18.47
CA GLU A 183 26.77 11.91 -18.67
C GLU A 183 27.90 12.34 -17.73
N ALA A 184 27.84 11.96 -16.45
CA ALA A 184 28.74 12.50 -15.43
C ALA A 184 29.98 11.65 -15.14
N ASN A 185 29.92 10.34 -15.35
CA ASN A 185 31.02 9.40 -15.13
C ASN A 185 30.78 8.09 -15.93
N PRO A 186 31.08 8.07 -17.24
CA PRO A 186 30.77 6.93 -18.12
C PRO A 186 31.47 5.62 -17.74
N ARG A 187 32.52 5.68 -16.90
CA ARG A 187 33.28 4.52 -16.43
C ARG A 187 32.82 4.00 -15.07
N LEU A 188 31.78 4.61 -14.49
CA LEU A 188 31.24 4.20 -13.20
C LEU A 188 30.55 2.83 -13.32
N GLU A 189 30.96 1.91 -12.45
CA GLU A 189 30.26 0.65 -12.27
C GLU A 189 29.08 0.88 -11.30
N VAL A 190 27.84 0.83 -11.82
CA VAL A 190 26.62 0.98 -11.02
C VAL A 190 26.04 -0.39 -10.70
N LEU A 191 26.09 -0.74 -9.41
CA LEU A 191 25.68 -2.02 -8.85
C LEU A 191 24.39 -1.83 -8.05
N GLY A 192 23.57 -2.87 -7.95
CA GLY A 192 22.31 -2.83 -7.21
C GLY A 192 21.68 -4.21 -7.11
N LYS A 193 20.66 -4.49 -7.94
CA LYS A 193 19.89 -5.74 -7.91
C LYS A 193 20.65 -6.99 -8.34
N GLU A 194 21.83 -6.83 -8.94
CA GLU A 194 22.76 -7.95 -9.12
C GLU A 194 23.39 -8.45 -7.80
N LEU A 195 23.43 -7.61 -6.76
CA LEU A 195 23.91 -7.96 -5.41
C LEU A 195 22.78 -8.01 -4.37
N LEU A 196 21.60 -7.48 -4.70
CA LEU A 196 20.47 -7.30 -3.80
C LEU A 196 19.20 -7.91 -4.42
N PRO A 197 18.29 -8.50 -3.63
CA PRO A 197 17.08 -9.09 -4.18
C PRO A 197 16.13 -8.02 -4.75
N GLU A 198 15.46 -8.38 -5.83
CA GLU A 198 14.31 -7.65 -6.38
C GLU A 198 12.99 -8.15 -5.78
N ILE A 199 12.94 -9.41 -5.34
CA ILE A 199 11.75 -10.06 -4.79
C ILE A 199 11.88 -10.25 -3.29
N GLY A 200 10.80 -9.93 -2.58
CA GLY A 200 10.70 -10.09 -1.14
C GLY A 200 11.21 -8.86 -0.40
N GLU A 201 11.47 -9.05 0.89
CA GLU A 201 11.94 -7.98 1.76
C GLU A 201 13.46 -7.81 1.65
N LEU A 202 13.94 -6.57 1.48
CA LEU A 202 15.36 -6.28 1.64
C LEU A 202 15.73 -6.37 3.12
N LYS A 203 16.55 -7.36 3.45
CA LYS A 203 16.99 -7.60 4.82
C LYS A 203 18.34 -6.93 5.11
N PRO A 204 18.58 -6.46 6.34
CA PRO A 204 19.88 -5.88 6.74
C PRO A 204 21.07 -6.78 6.42
N GLU A 205 20.97 -8.09 6.64
CA GLU A 205 22.05 -9.05 6.40
C GLU A 205 22.46 -9.09 4.92
N THR A 206 21.48 -8.98 4.03
CA THR A 206 21.74 -8.95 2.59
C THR A 206 22.47 -7.66 2.18
N VAL A 207 22.13 -6.53 2.80
CA VAL A 207 22.82 -5.26 2.58
C VAL A 207 24.25 -5.31 3.12
N ILE A 208 24.46 -5.89 4.32
CA ILE A 208 25.80 -6.12 4.90
C ILE A 208 26.67 -6.94 3.94
N LEU A 209 26.15 -8.07 3.46
CA LEU A 209 26.88 -8.95 2.53
C LEU A 209 27.22 -8.24 1.21
N ALA A 210 26.30 -7.45 0.65
CA ALA A 210 26.54 -6.69 -0.57
C ALA A 210 27.64 -5.63 -0.38
N ILE A 211 27.62 -4.88 0.73
CA ILE A 211 28.64 -3.87 1.04
C ILE A 211 29.99 -4.54 1.35
N ALA A 212 30.00 -5.64 2.08
CA ALA A 212 31.22 -6.41 2.38
C ALA A 212 31.90 -6.90 1.09
N LYS A 213 31.12 -7.47 0.16
CA LYS A 213 31.59 -7.90 -1.17
C LYS A 213 32.13 -6.71 -1.97
N LEU A 214 31.41 -5.60 -1.99
CA LEU A 214 31.81 -4.38 -2.70
C LEU A 214 33.15 -3.82 -2.18
N ALA A 215 33.29 -3.74 -0.86
CA ALA A 215 34.47 -3.21 -0.19
C ALA A 215 35.61 -4.24 -0.02
N LYS A 216 35.44 -5.47 -0.53
CA LYS A 216 36.36 -6.62 -0.32
C LYS A 216 36.72 -6.84 1.16
N LYS A 217 35.76 -6.59 2.06
CA LYS A 217 35.96 -6.74 3.50
C LYS A 217 35.35 -8.06 3.97
N LYS A 218 36.08 -8.78 4.83
CA LYS A 218 35.52 -9.95 5.51
C LYS A 218 34.54 -9.48 6.57
N THR A 219 33.38 -10.14 6.66
CA THR A 219 32.47 -9.96 7.77
C THR A 219 33.06 -10.62 9.02
N GLY A 220 32.88 -10.02 10.20
CA GLY A 220 33.27 -10.65 11.47
C GLY A 220 32.42 -11.89 11.81
N PHE A 221 31.30 -12.05 11.11
CA PHE A 221 30.36 -13.15 11.24
C PHE A 221 30.04 -13.72 9.85
N ASP A 222 30.03 -15.05 9.69
CA ASP A 222 29.67 -15.68 8.43
C ASP A 222 28.15 -15.70 8.24
N PHE A 223 27.61 -14.57 7.79
CA PHE A 223 26.18 -14.42 7.49
C PHE A 223 25.71 -15.41 6.42
N SER A 224 26.58 -15.80 5.48
CA SER A 224 26.24 -16.77 4.43
C SER A 224 25.99 -18.15 5.04
N ALA A 225 26.90 -18.63 5.88
CA ALA A 225 26.72 -19.88 6.61
C ALA A 225 25.52 -19.83 7.58
N HIS A 226 25.31 -18.69 8.24
CA HIS A 226 24.15 -18.49 9.11
C HIS A 226 22.83 -18.55 8.34
N LEU A 227 22.71 -17.83 7.22
CA LEU A 227 21.52 -17.85 6.36
C LEU A 227 21.24 -19.25 5.81
N LEU A 228 22.29 -20.00 5.41
CA LEU A 228 22.16 -21.39 5.00
C LEU A 228 21.63 -22.29 6.13
N LYS A 229 22.11 -22.11 7.37
CA LYS A 229 21.60 -22.84 8.54
C LYS A 229 20.15 -22.45 8.84
N PHE A 230 19.84 -21.15 8.85
CA PHE A 230 18.50 -20.63 9.11
C PHE A 230 17.48 -21.14 8.08
N ASN A 231 17.84 -21.11 6.80
CA ASN A 231 16.98 -21.60 5.71
C ASN A 231 16.70 -23.10 5.78
N LYS A 232 17.55 -23.89 6.45
CA LYS A 232 17.29 -25.33 6.71
C LYS A 232 16.30 -25.54 7.84
N VAL A 233 16.08 -24.57 8.72
CA VAL A 233 15.11 -24.68 9.81
C VAL A 233 13.69 -24.59 9.24
N LYS A 234 12.95 -25.69 9.30
CA LYS A 234 11.53 -25.72 8.94
C LYS A 234 10.70 -25.12 10.07
N PHE A 235 10.42 -23.83 10.00
CA PHE A 235 9.41 -23.23 10.85
C PHE A 235 8.01 -23.56 10.33
N LEU A 236 7.08 -23.86 11.24
CA LEU A 236 5.65 -23.81 10.92
C LEU A 236 5.33 -22.38 10.48
N LYS A 237 4.93 -22.21 9.22
CA LYS A 237 4.54 -20.92 8.69
C LYS A 237 3.37 -20.38 9.51
N ARG A 238 3.58 -19.28 10.23
CA ARG A 238 2.51 -18.55 10.91
C ARG A 238 1.70 -17.81 9.86
N LEU A 239 0.68 -18.49 9.33
CA LEU A 239 -0.26 -17.88 8.42
C LEU A 239 -1.07 -16.80 9.14
N PRO A 240 -1.41 -15.69 8.46
CA PRO A 240 -2.38 -14.73 8.99
C PRO A 240 -3.67 -15.43 9.40
N GLN A 241 -4.22 -15.06 10.57
CA GLN A 241 -5.47 -15.61 11.09
C GLN A 241 -6.44 -14.50 11.45
N LEU A 242 -7.73 -14.80 11.34
CA LEU A 242 -8.78 -13.91 11.85
C LEU A 242 -8.71 -13.82 13.37
N CYS A 243 -9.22 -12.71 13.92
CA CYS A 243 -9.31 -12.52 15.37
C CYS A 243 -10.04 -13.70 16.02
N THR A 244 -9.39 -14.36 16.98
CA THR A 244 -9.96 -15.48 17.72
C THR A 244 -10.81 -14.99 18.88
N ALA A 245 -11.67 -15.84 19.42
CA ALA A 245 -12.44 -15.53 20.63
C ALA A 245 -11.53 -15.20 21.83
N LYS A 246 -10.31 -15.74 21.88
CA LYS A 246 -9.31 -15.41 22.93
C LYS A 246 -8.81 -13.97 22.81
N ILE A 247 -8.57 -13.50 21.59
CA ILE A 247 -8.07 -12.14 21.31
C ILE A 247 -9.20 -11.13 21.42
N ALA A 248 -10.38 -11.47 20.91
CA ALA A 248 -11.54 -10.59 20.93
C ALA A 248 -12.85 -11.37 21.01
N PRO A 249 -13.41 -11.65 22.21
CA PRO A 249 -14.69 -12.37 22.34
C PRO A 249 -15.84 -11.66 21.61
N PRO A 250 -16.71 -12.35 20.83
CA PRO A 250 -16.78 -13.81 20.60
C PRO A 250 -15.89 -14.35 19.46
N GLY A 251 -15.06 -13.50 18.85
CA GLY A 251 -14.23 -13.80 17.68
C GLY A 251 -14.70 -13.03 16.45
N CYS A 252 -13.91 -13.06 15.38
CA CYS A 252 -14.27 -12.39 14.13
C CYS A 252 -15.55 -12.99 13.52
N PRO A 253 -16.55 -12.19 13.10
CA PRO A 253 -17.78 -12.71 12.50
C PRO A 253 -17.55 -13.51 11.21
N TYR A 254 -16.45 -13.25 10.51
CA TYR A 254 -16.14 -13.88 9.23
C TYR A 254 -15.88 -15.39 9.33
N TRP A 255 -15.50 -15.89 10.52
CA TRP A 255 -15.44 -17.34 10.77
C TRP A 255 -16.78 -18.03 10.45
N SER A 256 -17.90 -17.38 10.80
CA SER A 256 -19.24 -17.95 10.61
C SER A 256 -19.68 -17.86 9.15
N VAL A 257 -19.33 -16.77 8.46
CA VAL A 257 -19.56 -16.62 7.01
C VAL A 257 -18.83 -17.71 6.24
N PHE A 258 -17.56 -17.96 6.53
CA PHE A 258 -16.78 -18.99 5.85
C PHE A 258 -17.36 -20.39 6.07
N SER A 259 -17.83 -20.68 7.29
CA SER A 259 -18.51 -21.94 7.60
C SER A 259 -19.79 -22.12 6.79
N ALA A 260 -20.64 -21.08 6.74
CA ALA A 260 -21.89 -21.10 5.98
C ALA A 260 -21.64 -21.24 4.47
N LEU A 261 -20.67 -20.50 3.93
CA LEU A 261 -20.29 -20.54 2.52
C LEU A 261 -19.85 -21.94 2.11
N LYS A 262 -18.92 -22.56 2.85
CA LYS A 262 -18.46 -23.93 2.59
C LYS A 262 -19.59 -24.95 2.57
N LYS A 263 -20.49 -24.89 3.55
CA LYS A 263 -21.65 -25.79 3.64
C LYS A 263 -22.62 -25.58 2.48
N ALA A 264 -22.79 -24.34 2.02
CA ALA A 264 -23.71 -24.01 0.94
C ALA A 264 -23.23 -24.46 -0.44
N ILE A 265 -21.92 -24.41 -0.68
CA ILE A 265 -21.30 -24.73 -1.98
C ILE A 265 -20.72 -26.14 -2.06
N HIS A 266 -20.80 -26.94 -0.99
CA HIS A 266 -20.21 -28.27 -0.95
C HIS A 266 -20.67 -29.13 -2.15
N GLY A 267 -19.71 -29.67 -2.91
CA GLY A 267 -19.96 -30.45 -4.12
C GLY A 267 -20.41 -29.64 -5.35
N LYS A 268 -20.43 -28.30 -5.29
CA LYS A 268 -20.78 -27.43 -6.42
C LYS A 268 -19.53 -26.78 -7.02
N ASN A 269 -19.49 -26.66 -8.35
CA ASN A 269 -18.50 -25.84 -9.04
C ASN A 269 -18.92 -24.36 -8.99
N VAL A 270 -18.34 -23.60 -8.06
CA VAL A 270 -18.66 -22.18 -7.83
C VAL A 270 -17.37 -21.38 -7.87
N VAL A 271 -17.34 -20.32 -8.68
CA VAL A 271 -16.21 -19.39 -8.70
C VAL A 271 -16.42 -18.35 -7.60
N ILE A 272 -15.45 -18.19 -6.70
CA ILE A 272 -15.50 -17.23 -5.60
C ILE A 272 -14.39 -16.19 -5.79
N GLY A 273 -14.82 -14.94 -5.93
CA GLY A 273 -13.98 -13.76 -5.95
C GLY A 273 -13.96 -13.04 -4.63
N GLY A 274 -12.85 -12.34 -4.37
CA GLY A 274 -12.69 -11.50 -3.20
C GLY A 274 -11.96 -10.21 -3.48
N ASP A 275 -12.18 -9.25 -2.61
CA ASP A 275 -11.36 -8.05 -2.47
C ASP A 275 -10.35 -8.16 -1.32
N ILE A 276 -9.42 -7.21 -1.25
CA ILE A 276 -8.48 -7.11 -0.11
C ILE A 276 -9.24 -6.61 1.13
N GLY A 277 -9.09 -7.30 2.26
CA GLY A 277 -9.72 -7.01 3.55
C GLY A 277 -9.62 -8.21 4.50
N CYS A 278 -10.09 -8.14 5.75
CA CYS A 278 -9.90 -9.26 6.71
C CYS A 278 -10.44 -10.60 6.18
N TYR A 279 -11.49 -10.57 5.36
CA TYR A 279 -12.08 -11.75 4.76
C TYR A 279 -11.15 -12.46 3.75
N MET A 280 -10.08 -11.82 3.27
CA MET A 280 -9.07 -12.46 2.42
C MET A 280 -8.39 -13.66 3.08
N ILE A 281 -8.39 -13.72 4.42
CA ILE A 281 -7.86 -14.85 5.18
C ILE A 281 -8.63 -16.15 4.85
N GLY A 282 -9.85 -16.05 4.32
CA GLY A 282 -10.57 -17.20 3.76
C GLY A 282 -9.87 -17.88 2.58
N ALA A 283 -8.86 -17.25 1.97
CA ALA A 283 -8.02 -17.85 0.91
C ALA A 283 -7.02 -18.86 1.48
N LEU A 284 -6.72 -18.78 2.78
CA LEU A 284 -5.72 -19.63 3.43
C LEU A 284 -6.36 -20.90 4.01
N PRO A 285 -5.56 -21.95 4.25
CA PRO A 285 -6.02 -23.12 5.00
C PRO A 285 -6.54 -22.73 6.41
N PRO A 286 -7.58 -23.43 6.92
CA PRO A 286 -8.28 -24.54 6.29
C PRO A 286 -9.39 -24.10 5.33
N HIS A 287 -9.57 -22.80 5.06
CA HIS A 287 -10.71 -22.27 4.32
C HIS A 287 -10.61 -22.48 2.81
N ASN A 288 -9.52 -22.09 2.16
CA ASN A 288 -9.29 -22.28 0.72
C ASN A 288 -10.50 -21.88 -0.16
N LEU A 289 -11.11 -20.73 0.12
CA LEU A 289 -12.39 -20.33 -0.48
C LEU A 289 -12.27 -19.63 -1.84
N TYR A 290 -11.17 -18.93 -2.12
CA TYR A 290 -11.09 -17.99 -3.24
C TYR A 290 -10.45 -18.60 -4.48
N ASN A 291 -10.96 -18.22 -5.65
CA ASN A 291 -10.35 -18.49 -6.95
C ASN A 291 -9.60 -17.28 -7.51
N TYR A 292 -10.00 -16.06 -7.13
CA TYR A 292 -9.32 -14.82 -7.52
C TYR A 292 -9.46 -13.72 -6.46
N MET A 293 -8.45 -12.83 -6.40
CA MET A 293 -8.42 -11.63 -5.58
C MET A 293 -7.32 -10.69 -6.09
N TYR A 294 -7.65 -9.44 -6.42
CA TYR A 294 -6.67 -8.51 -7.02
C TYR A 294 -6.49 -7.23 -6.22
N CYS A 295 -7.54 -6.43 -6.06
CA CYS A 295 -7.49 -5.18 -5.31
C CYS A 295 -8.83 -4.88 -4.63
N MET A 296 -8.92 -3.80 -3.86
CA MET A 296 -10.20 -3.32 -3.32
C MET A 296 -11.14 -2.90 -4.46
N GLY A 297 -12.35 -3.44 -4.51
CA GLY A 297 -13.37 -3.11 -5.50
C GLY A 297 -13.33 -3.95 -6.78
N SER A 298 -12.38 -4.89 -6.89
CA SER A 298 -12.23 -5.74 -8.08
C SER A 298 -13.26 -6.88 -8.14
N SER A 299 -13.67 -7.41 -6.99
CA SER A 299 -14.41 -8.65 -6.85
C SER A 299 -15.70 -8.66 -7.67
N LEU A 300 -16.47 -7.58 -7.57
CA LEU A 300 -17.82 -7.46 -8.12
C LEU A 300 -17.82 -7.22 -9.63
N GLY A 301 -16.92 -6.36 -10.11
CA GLY A 301 -16.73 -6.10 -11.54
C GLY A 301 -16.26 -7.36 -12.29
N ILE A 302 -15.31 -8.10 -11.69
CA ILE A 302 -14.86 -9.38 -12.25
C ILE A 302 -15.98 -10.42 -12.20
N ALA A 303 -16.77 -10.48 -11.13
CA ALA A 303 -17.89 -11.41 -11.05
C ALA A 303 -18.92 -11.16 -12.16
N HIS A 304 -19.22 -9.90 -12.45
CA HIS A 304 -20.02 -9.52 -13.61
C HIS A 304 -19.40 -10.01 -14.94
N GLY A 305 -18.11 -9.76 -15.15
CA GLY A 305 -17.39 -10.23 -16.35
C GLY A 305 -17.42 -11.76 -16.51
N LEU A 306 -17.21 -12.51 -15.43
CA LEU A 306 -17.29 -13.98 -15.43
C LEU A 306 -18.69 -14.48 -15.78
N LYS A 307 -19.75 -13.82 -15.27
CA LYS A 307 -21.13 -14.13 -15.63
C LYS A 307 -21.40 -13.89 -17.12
N LYS A 308 -20.86 -12.81 -17.69
CA LYS A 308 -20.94 -12.54 -19.13
C LYS A 308 -20.13 -13.51 -19.98
N ALA A 309 -19.02 -14.01 -19.45
CA ALA A 309 -18.19 -15.03 -20.08
C ALA A 309 -18.75 -16.47 -19.93
N GLY A 310 -19.99 -16.63 -19.45
CA GLY A 310 -20.67 -17.93 -19.40
C GLY A 310 -20.44 -18.75 -18.13
N LYS A 311 -19.85 -18.21 -17.06
CA LYS A 311 -19.79 -18.94 -15.78
C LYS A 311 -21.16 -19.00 -15.12
N GLU A 312 -21.56 -20.20 -14.72
CA GLU A 312 -22.89 -20.43 -14.16
C GLU A 312 -23.04 -19.89 -12.74
N LYS A 313 -22.13 -20.23 -11.83
CA LYS A 313 -22.21 -19.88 -10.40
C LYS A 313 -21.00 -19.06 -9.97
N VAL A 314 -21.23 -17.81 -9.60
CA VAL A 314 -20.19 -16.86 -9.20
C VAL A 314 -20.60 -16.14 -7.92
N ILE A 315 -19.71 -16.11 -6.94
CA ILE A 315 -19.87 -15.37 -5.68
C ILE A 315 -18.80 -14.28 -5.58
N ALA A 316 -19.19 -13.06 -5.24
CA ALA A 316 -18.27 -11.96 -4.94
C ALA A 316 -18.32 -11.58 -3.46
N LEU A 317 -17.18 -11.64 -2.78
CA LEU A 317 -17.02 -11.20 -1.39
C LEU A 317 -16.37 -9.82 -1.34
N ILE A 318 -17.07 -8.85 -0.76
CA ILE A 318 -16.65 -7.45 -0.68
C ILE A 318 -16.86 -6.89 0.73
N GLY A 319 -15.89 -6.16 1.28
CA GLY A 319 -16.04 -5.46 2.56
C GLY A 319 -16.96 -4.25 2.46
N ASP A 320 -17.57 -3.83 3.56
CA ASP A 320 -18.33 -2.58 3.67
C ASP A 320 -17.55 -1.33 3.22
N SER A 321 -16.35 -1.11 3.76
CA SER A 321 -15.50 0.04 3.38
C SER A 321 -15.19 0.02 1.88
N THR A 322 -14.92 -1.18 1.34
CA THR A 322 -14.66 -1.41 -0.09
C THR A 322 -15.91 -1.19 -0.94
N PHE A 323 -17.07 -1.58 -0.44
CA PHE A 323 -18.35 -1.37 -1.11
C PHE A 323 -18.61 0.12 -1.29
N PHE A 324 -18.46 0.93 -0.24
CA PHE A 324 -18.56 2.39 -0.33
C PHE A 324 -17.53 2.99 -1.28
N HIS A 325 -16.29 2.48 -1.26
CA HIS A 325 -15.19 3.02 -2.06
C HIS A 325 -15.36 2.78 -3.57
N ALA A 326 -15.71 1.54 -3.96
CA ALA A 326 -15.66 1.12 -5.36
C ALA A 326 -16.70 0.03 -5.74
N GLY A 327 -17.46 -0.50 -4.79
CA GLY A 327 -18.44 -1.57 -5.05
C GLY A 327 -19.74 -1.07 -5.69
N ILE A 328 -20.18 0.16 -5.37
CA ILE A 328 -21.47 0.70 -5.83
C ILE A 328 -21.54 0.79 -7.37
N PRO A 329 -20.56 1.39 -8.10
CA PRO A 329 -20.64 1.45 -9.56
C PRO A 329 -20.67 0.07 -10.21
N ALA A 330 -19.91 -0.88 -9.67
CA ALA A 330 -19.91 -2.26 -10.16
C ALA A 330 -21.27 -2.95 -9.93
N LEU A 331 -21.96 -2.64 -8.82
CA LEU A 331 -23.29 -3.19 -8.54
C LEU A 331 -24.33 -2.67 -9.53
N VAL A 332 -24.36 -1.35 -9.75
CA VAL A 332 -25.21 -0.72 -10.76
C VAL A 332 -24.98 -1.36 -12.12
N ASN A 333 -23.71 -1.55 -12.51
CA ASN A 333 -23.36 -2.17 -13.78
C ASN A 333 -23.85 -3.64 -13.87
N ALA A 334 -23.72 -4.43 -12.81
CA ALA A 334 -24.17 -5.81 -12.78
C ALA A 334 -25.70 -5.93 -12.90
N VAL A 335 -26.44 -5.05 -12.22
CA VAL A 335 -27.91 -4.99 -12.28
C VAL A 335 -28.38 -4.54 -13.67
N PHE A 336 -27.86 -3.41 -14.17
CA PHE A 336 -28.21 -2.86 -15.48
C PHE A 336 -28.00 -3.88 -16.60
N ASN A 337 -26.88 -4.60 -16.56
CA ASN A 337 -26.54 -5.61 -17.56
C ASN A 337 -27.15 -6.99 -17.28
N LYS A 338 -28.12 -7.11 -16.36
CA LYS A 338 -28.85 -8.35 -16.05
C LYS A 338 -27.93 -9.55 -15.78
N SER A 339 -26.85 -9.31 -15.03
CA SER A 339 -26.02 -10.40 -14.52
C SER A 339 -26.63 -10.95 -13.23
N ASN A 340 -26.18 -12.13 -12.81
CA ASN A 340 -26.68 -12.76 -11.59
C ASN A 340 -25.57 -13.39 -10.73
N PRO A 341 -24.51 -12.63 -10.34
CA PRO A 341 -23.65 -13.08 -9.27
C PRO A 341 -24.38 -13.00 -7.92
N LEU A 342 -24.00 -13.87 -6.99
CA LEU A 342 -24.31 -13.69 -5.57
C LEU A 342 -23.23 -12.81 -4.95
N ILE A 343 -23.62 -11.70 -4.38
CA ILE A 343 -22.72 -10.77 -3.70
C ILE A 343 -22.92 -10.91 -2.21
N ILE A 344 -21.83 -11.04 -1.45
CA ILE A 344 -21.87 -11.06 0.01
C ILE A 344 -21.04 -9.88 0.50
N ILE A 345 -21.73 -8.90 1.08
CA ILE A 345 -21.12 -7.72 1.68
C ILE A 345 -20.76 -8.05 3.13
N MET A 346 -19.46 -8.07 3.41
CA MET A 346 -18.85 -8.34 4.70
C MET A 346 -18.85 -7.04 5.51
N ASN A 347 -19.93 -6.79 6.25
CA ASN A 347 -20.17 -5.54 6.96
C ASN A 347 -19.79 -5.67 8.45
N ASN A 348 -18.64 -5.10 8.82
CA ASN A 348 -18.13 -5.09 10.18
C ASN A 348 -18.01 -3.69 10.79
N GLU A 349 -18.54 -2.69 10.10
CA GLU A 349 -18.71 -1.30 10.52
C GLU A 349 -17.38 -0.56 10.75
N ILE A 350 -16.26 -1.07 10.20
CA ILE A 350 -14.96 -0.42 10.32
C ILE A 350 -13.98 -0.84 9.19
N THR A 351 -13.10 0.06 8.77
CA THR A 351 -11.97 -0.30 7.91
C THR A 351 -10.88 -0.97 8.77
N ALA A 352 -11.10 -2.25 9.10
CA ALA A 352 -10.39 -2.93 10.19
C ALA A 352 -8.86 -3.04 9.99
N MET A 353 -8.41 -3.43 8.79
CA MET A 353 -6.98 -3.67 8.52
C MET A 353 -6.16 -2.38 8.41
N THR A 354 -6.78 -1.22 8.22
CA THR A 354 -6.07 0.06 8.08
C THR A 354 -5.83 0.77 9.41
N GLY A 355 -5.85 0.01 10.51
CA GLY A 355 -5.78 0.58 11.86
C GLY A 355 -7.13 1.05 12.41
N HIS A 356 -8.25 0.53 11.89
CA HIS A 356 -9.62 0.88 12.27
C HIS A 356 -10.01 2.32 11.87
N GLN A 357 -9.73 2.71 10.63
CA GLN A 357 -10.19 3.99 10.10
C GLN A 357 -11.72 3.99 9.96
N PRO A 358 -12.39 5.11 10.30
CA PRO A 358 -13.82 5.24 10.06
C PRO A 358 -14.14 5.23 8.57
N HIS A 359 -15.36 4.82 8.24
CA HIS A 359 -15.93 4.89 6.89
C HIS A 359 -17.43 5.26 7.00
N PRO A 360 -18.13 5.53 5.88
CA PRO A 360 -19.50 6.07 5.92
C PRO A 360 -20.53 5.25 6.71
N GLY A 361 -20.31 3.94 6.88
CA GLY A 361 -21.21 3.06 7.63
C GLY A 361 -21.07 3.12 9.15
N MET A 362 -20.00 3.74 9.68
CA MET A 362 -19.70 3.75 11.13
C MET A 362 -20.55 4.76 11.91
N GLY A 363 -21.08 5.80 11.25
CA GLY A 363 -21.76 6.91 11.92
C GLY A 363 -20.81 7.82 12.71
N ARG A 364 -19.52 7.82 12.35
CA ARG A 364 -18.51 8.73 12.89
C ARG A 364 -17.45 9.03 11.85
N ASN A 365 -17.04 10.28 11.70
CA ASN A 365 -16.04 10.68 10.70
C ASN A 365 -14.59 10.55 11.22
N GLY A 366 -13.63 10.89 10.36
CA GLY A 366 -12.19 10.88 10.67
C GLY A 366 -11.76 11.81 11.80
N MET A 367 -12.54 12.84 12.09
CA MET A 367 -12.31 13.80 13.18
C MET A 367 -12.92 13.34 14.51
N GLY A 368 -13.63 12.22 14.52
CA GLY A 368 -14.33 11.70 15.70
C GLY A 368 -15.72 12.29 15.92
N GLU A 369 -16.22 13.12 14.99
CA GLU A 369 -17.56 13.70 15.06
C GLU A 369 -18.61 12.66 14.66
N GLY A 370 -19.74 12.63 15.37
CA GLY A 370 -20.87 11.77 15.05
C GLY A 370 -21.51 12.17 13.71
N THR A 371 -21.86 11.18 12.89
CA THR A 371 -22.55 11.37 11.61
C THR A 371 -23.69 10.37 11.48
N ALA A 372 -24.67 10.65 10.60
CA ALA A 372 -25.63 9.62 10.22
C ALA A 372 -24.90 8.47 9.50
N PRO A 373 -25.03 7.20 9.94
CA PRO A 373 -24.44 6.08 9.24
C PRO A 373 -25.17 5.83 7.92
N VAL A 374 -24.41 5.67 6.84
CA VAL A 374 -24.98 5.30 5.53
C VAL A 374 -25.29 3.81 5.53
N LYS A 375 -26.57 3.46 5.35
CA LYS A 375 -27.03 2.08 5.33
C LYS A 375 -26.80 1.43 3.96
N ILE A 376 -26.05 0.33 3.95
CA ILE A 376 -25.70 -0.40 2.72
C ILE A 376 -26.95 -0.99 2.05
N GLU A 377 -27.93 -1.45 2.82
CA GLU A 377 -29.20 -1.99 2.33
C GLU A 377 -29.99 -0.97 1.51
N GLU A 378 -30.01 0.30 1.93
CA GLU A 378 -30.71 1.37 1.22
C GLU A 378 -30.04 1.64 -0.12
N ILE A 379 -28.71 1.65 -0.17
CA ILE A 379 -27.95 1.77 -1.43
C ILE A 379 -28.20 0.57 -2.35
N VAL A 380 -28.13 -0.65 -1.81
CA VAL A 380 -28.30 -1.88 -2.60
C VAL A 380 -29.70 -1.94 -3.21
N SER A 381 -30.73 -1.59 -2.45
CA SER A 381 -32.11 -1.47 -2.94
C SER A 381 -32.23 -0.37 -4.01
N ALA A 382 -31.65 0.81 -3.78
CA ALA A 382 -31.65 1.91 -4.75
C ALA A 382 -30.93 1.55 -6.06
N CYS A 383 -29.94 0.65 -6.02
CA CYS A 383 -29.27 0.12 -7.21
C CYS A 383 -30.12 -0.89 -7.99
N GLY A 384 -31.35 -1.21 -7.54
CA GLY A 384 -32.29 -2.09 -8.25
C GLY A 384 -32.17 -3.57 -7.91
N VAL A 385 -31.47 -3.95 -6.83
CA VAL A 385 -31.39 -5.34 -6.38
C VAL A 385 -32.70 -5.77 -5.72
N LYS A 386 -33.35 -6.79 -6.28
CA LYS A 386 -34.61 -7.34 -5.75
C LYS A 386 -34.39 -8.42 -4.68
N ASN A 387 -33.30 -9.18 -4.79
CA ASN A 387 -32.97 -10.26 -3.86
C ASN A 387 -31.95 -9.74 -2.83
N LEU A 388 -32.43 -9.16 -1.74
CA LEU A 388 -31.60 -8.59 -0.68
C LEU A 388 -31.96 -9.20 0.68
N LYS A 389 -30.95 -9.65 1.43
CA LYS A 389 -31.12 -10.06 2.82
C LYS A 389 -30.00 -9.58 3.72
N ILE A 390 -30.35 -9.04 4.89
CA ILE A 390 -29.41 -8.68 5.96
C ILE A 390 -29.41 -9.83 6.97
N ILE A 391 -28.22 -10.36 7.29
CA ILE A 391 -28.08 -11.53 8.14
C ILE A 391 -26.97 -11.28 9.16
N ASP A 392 -27.23 -11.61 10.42
CA ASP A 392 -26.14 -11.77 11.39
C ASP A 392 -25.37 -13.07 11.05
N PRO A 393 -24.07 -12.99 10.72
CA PRO A 393 -23.29 -14.13 10.26
C PRO A 393 -23.24 -15.29 11.27
N HIS A 394 -23.48 -15.06 12.57
CA HIS A 394 -23.56 -16.15 13.55
C HIS A 394 -24.80 -17.04 13.38
N ARG A 395 -25.83 -16.57 12.67
CA ARG A 395 -26.97 -17.40 12.26
C ARG A 395 -26.59 -18.29 11.07
N ILE A 396 -25.63 -19.20 11.28
CA ILE A 396 -24.99 -20.01 10.24
C ILE A 396 -26.00 -20.80 9.41
N LYS A 397 -27.06 -21.35 10.03
CA LYS A 397 -28.12 -22.09 9.33
C LYS A 397 -28.86 -21.19 8.34
N GLU A 398 -29.29 -20.02 8.78
CA GLU A 398 -29.98 -19.02 7.96
C GLU A 398 -29.07 -18.56 6.81
N MET A 399 -27.82 -18.21 7.11
CA MET A 399 -26.88 -17.79 6.07
C MET A 399 -26.59 -18.90 5.05
N THR A 400 -26.44 -20.15 5.49
CA THR A 400 -26.23 -21.29 4.59
C THR A 400 -27.42 -21.46 3.65
N GLN A 401 -28.65 -21.37 4.17
CA GLN A 401 -29.86 -21.54 3.37
C GLN A 401 -30.03 -20.38 2.37
N THR A 402 -29.80 -19.13 2.79
CA THR A 402 -29.90 -17.98 1.88
C THR A 402 -28.82 -18.02 0.80
N ILE A 403 -27.58 -18.45 1.10
CA ILE A 403 -26.55 -18.63 0.06
C ILE A 403 -27.00 -19.68 -0.95
N LYS A 404 -27.54 -20.83 -0.50
CA LYS A 404 -28.06 -21.87 -1.41
C LYS A 404 -29.18 -21.33 -2.30
N GLU A 405 -30.11 -20.59 -1.74
CA GLU A 405 -31.25 -20.02 -2.48
C GLU A 405 -30.79 -18.96 -3.49
N TYR A 406 -30.00 -17.99 -3.04
CA TYR A 406 -29.63 -16.83 -3.85
C TYR A 406 -28.66 -17.19 -4.98
N LEU A 407 -27.85 -18.24 -4.82
CA LEU A 407 -26.95 -18.73 -5.85
C LEU A 407 -27.69 -19.31 -7.08
N GLU A 408 -28.95 -19.72 -6.92
CA GLU A 408 -29.77 -20.26 -8.02
C GLU A 408 -30.67 -19.19 -8.67
N LYS A 409 -30.68 -17.94 -8.17
CA LYS A 409 -31.49 -16.86 -8.74
C LYS A 409 -30.93 -16.40 -10.09
N LYS A 410 -31.83 -15.98 -10.98
CA LYS A 410 -31.50 -15.47 -12.33
C LYS A 410 -31.22 -13.97 -12.37
N GLU A 411 -31.29 -13.29 -11.23
CA GLU A 411 -31.01 -11.86 -11.07
C GLU A 411 -29.91 -11.67 -10.01
N VAL A 412 -29.31 -10.48 -9.97
CA VAL A 412 -28.36 -10.10 -8.92
C VAL A 412 -28.97 -10.35 -7.54
N SER A 413 -28.20 -10.98 -6.66
CA SER A 413 -28.60 -11.24 -5.29
C SER A 413 -27.53 -10.76 -4.32
N VAL A 414 -27.94 -10.14 -3.22
CA VAL A 414 -27.03 -9.55 -2.23
C VAL A 414 -27.37 -10.04 -0.82
N ILE A 415 -26.36 -10.53 -0.11
CA ILE A 415 -26.43 -10.79 1.33
C ILE A 415 -25.54 -9.77 2.04
N ILE A 416 -26.11 -9.02 2.98
CA ILE A 416 -25.33 -8.16 3.88
C ILE A 416 -25.09 -8.93 5.16
N ALA A 417 -23.88 -9.47 5.33
CA ALA A 417 -23.45 -10.14 6.55
C ALA A 417 -23.01 -9.08 7.57
N ARG A 418 -23.95 -8.58 8.37
CA ARG A 418 -23.72 -7.46 9.30
C ARG A 418 -23.40 -7.96 10.70
N ARG A 419 -22.21 -7.63 11.18
CA ARG A 419 -21.83 -7.73 12.59
C ARG A 419 -20.58 -6.91 12.85
N MET A 420 -20.65 -6.00 13.81
CA MET A 420 -19.52 -5.18 14.24
C MET A 420 -18.24 -5.99 14.44
N CYS A 421 -17.10 -5.42 14.03
CA CYS A 421 -15.79 -5.97 14.26
C CYS A 421 -15.55 -6.28 15.75
N ALA A 422 -15.13 -7.49 16.08
CA ALA A 422 -14.91 -7.92 17.47
C ALA A 422 -13.85 -7.07 18.20
N LEU A 423 -12.80 -6.63 17.51
CA LEU A 423 -11.79 -5.74 18.08
C LEU A 423 -12.37 -4.35 18.37
N LEU A 424 -13.21 -3.83 17.48
CA LEU A 424 -13.89 -2.55 17.69
C LEU A 424 -14.84 -2.66 18.89
N ALA A 425 -15.69 -3.68 18.92
CA ALA A 425 -16.63 -3.91 20.02
C ALA A 425 -15.91 -3.98 21.38
N ASN A 426 -14.75 -4.65 21.45
CA ASN A 426 -13.97 -4.70 22.69
C ASN A 426 -13.28 -3.38 23.06
N ARG A 427 -12.83 -2.59 22.08
CA ARG A 427 -12.31 -1.25 22.35
C ARG A 427 -13.39 -0.32 22.89
N LEU A 428 -14.61 -0.42 22.36
CA LEU A 428 -15.75 0.38 22.81
C LEU A 428 -16.20 0.01 24.23
N LYS A 429 -16.04 -1.25 24.65
CA LYS A 429 -16.33 -1.68 26.04
C LYS A 429 -15.31 -1.20 27.09
N LYS A 430 -14.09 -0.88 26.67
CA LYS A 430 -12.99 -0.46 27.55
C LYS A 430 -12.90 1.07 27.72
N LYS A 431 -13.67 1.81 26.94
CA LYS A 431 -13.92 3.25 27.10
C LYS A 431 -15.20 3.41 27.89
#